data_AF-A0AAE6X2R5-F1
#
_entry.id   AF-A0AAE6X2R5-F1
#
_cell.length_a   1.000
_cell.length_b   1.000
_cell.length_c   1.000
_cell.angle_alpha   90.00
_cell.angle_beta   90.00
_cell.angle_gamma   90.00
#
_symmetry.space_group_name_H-M   'P 1'
#
loop_
_entity.id
_entity.type
_entity.pdbx_description
1 polymer ?
#
loop_
_entity_poly.entity_id
_entity_poly.type
_entity_poly.pdbx_seq_one_letter_code
_entity_poly.pdbx_strand_id
1 'polypeptide(L)'
;MVNIIIENLILENKKAKQWDSNYNDRGLIFTNHYGNPMTLSSVNRNIKLAVESIKDKDGKQIITKHVTTHTLRHSHISLLSQLGVSLKAIMERVGHTDHKTTLQIYSHVTEQMDKDMMSKLEAVGR
;
A
#
# COMPACT_ATOMS: atom_id res chain seq x y z
N MET A 1 -1.26 -14.45 1.32
CA MET A 1 -0.33 -13.60 0.55
C MET A 1 0.58 -12.77 1.46
N VAL A 2 0.05 -11.92 2.37
CA VAL A 2 0.89 -11.10 3.28
C VAL A 2 1.76 -11.94 4.22
N ASN A 3 1.23 -13.04 4.81
CA ASN A 3 2.03 -13.91 5.68
C ASN A 3 3.26 -14.49 4.98
N ILE A 4 3.13 -14.92 3.73
CA ILE A 4 4.24 -15.49 2.95
C ILE A 4 5.38 -14.47 2.79
N ILE A 5 5.05 -13.19 2.56
CA ILE A 5 6.05 -12.13 2.43
C ILE A 5 6.79 -11.93 3.76
N ILE A 6 6.05 -11.87 4.87
CA ILE A 6 6.63 -11.70 6.20
C ILE A 6 7.50 -12.91 6.58
N GLU A 7 7.02 -14.12 6.34
CA GLU A 7 7.76 -15.36 6.59
C GLU A 7 9.05 -15.40 5.81
N ASN A 8 9.02 -15.03 4.52
CA ASN A 8 10.22 -14.95 3.68
C ASN A 8 11.20 -13.91 4.22
N LEU A 9 10.75 -12.71 4.60
CA LEU A 9 11.64 -11.68 5.16
C LEU A 9 12.29 -12.14 6.47
N ILE A 10 11.51 -12.79 7.35
CA ILE A 10 12.04 -13.37 8.59
C ILE A 10 13.08 -14.44 8.28
N LEU A 11 12.83 -15.28 7.27
CA LEU A 11 13.77 -16.31 6.84
C LEU A 11 15.08 -15.70 6.30
N GLU A 12 14.99 -14.65 5.48
CA GLU A 12 16.17 -13.95 4.96
C GLU A 12 16.98 -13.30 6.08
N ASN A 13 16.34 -12.66 7.06
CA ASN A 13 17.03 -12.10 8.23
C ASN A 13 17.73 -13.19 9.05
N LYS A 14 17.10 -14.37 9.22
CA LYS A 14 17.72 -15.53 9.89
C LYS A 14 18.96 -16.03 9.15
N LYS A 15 18.90 -16.12 7.82
CA LYS A 15 20.07 -16.50 6.99
C LYS A 15 21.19 -15.48 7.12
N ALA A 16 20.88 -14.18 7.03
CA ALA A 16 21.86 -13.11 7.18
C ALA A 16 22.54 -13.17 8.55
N LYS A 17 21.78 -13.37 9.63
CA LYS A 17 22.34 -13.58 10.98
C LYS A 17 23.30 -14.76 11.06
N GLN A 18 23.01 -15.85 10.34
CA GLN A 18 23.82 -17.07 10.38
C GLN A 18 25.11 -16.96 9.57
N TRP A 19 25.08 -16.23 8.45
CA TRP A 19 26.16 -16.24 7.45
C TRP A 19 26.91 -14.92 7.29
N ASP A 20 26.38 -13.79 7.74
CA ASP A 20 27.02 -12.47 7.64
C ASP A 20 27.45 -11.97 9.02
N SER A 21 28.75 -11.92 9.24
CA SER A 21 29.35 -11.42 10.49
C SER A 21 29.04 -9.94 10.77
N ASN A 22 28.66 -9.17 9.74
CA ASN A 22 28.31 -7.76 9.86
C ASN A 22 26.82 -7.52 10.09
N TYR A 23 25.99 -8.57 10.04
CA TYR A 23 24.56 -8.47 10.28
C TYR A 23 24.27 -8.47 11.79
N ASN A 24 23.71 -7.35 12.29
CA ASN A 24 23.29 -7.25 13.68
C ASN A 24 21.79 -7.48 13.81
N ASP A 25 21.38 -8.63 14.35
CA ASP A 25 19.97 -8.95 14.57
C ASP A 25 19.39 -8.14 15.74
N ARG A 26 18.53 -7.18 15.39
CA ARG A 26 17.81 -6.31 16.33
C ARG A 26 16.36 -6.75 16.58
N GLY A 27 15.96 -7.93 16.10
CA GLY A 27 14.57 -8.40 16.19
C GLY A 27 13.59 -7.65 15.27
N LEU A 28 14.11 -7.02 14.21
CA LEU A 28 13.32 -6.28 13.22
C LEU A 28 13.03 -7.16 12.00
N ILE A 29 11.86 -6.95 11.38
CA ILE A 29 11.47 -7.68 10.16
C ILE A 29 11.99 -6.95 8.90
N PHE A 30 11.81 -5.63 8.83
CA PHE A 30 12.22 -4.84 7.66
C PHE A 30 13.59 -4.20 7.90
N THR A 31 14.64 -4.92 7.55
CA THR A 31 16.03 -4.48 7.71
C THR A 31 16.78 -4.36 6.40
N ASN A 32 17.84 -3.55 6.37
CA ASN A 32 18.87 -3.66 5.34
C ASN A 32 19.81 -4.85 5.61
N HIS A 33 20.80 -5.05 4.75
CA HIS A 33 21.78 -6.14 4.85
C HIS A 33 22.71 -6.06 6.06
N TYR A 34 22.65 -5.01 6.88
CA TYR A 34 23.38 -4.89 8.15
C TYR A 34 22.48 -5.08 9.38
N GLY A 35 21.18 -5.35 9.19
CA GLY A 35 20.21 -5.46 10.28
C GLY A 35 19.68 -4.12 10.80
N ASN A 36 20.01 -3.00 10.13
CA ASN A 36 19.45 -1.69 10.46
C ASN A 36 18.04 -1.52 9.84
N PRO A 37 17.15 -0.71 10.45
CA PRO A 37 15.82 -0.47 9.89
C PRO A 37 15.89 0.07 8.45
N MET A 38 15.01 -0.41 7.58
CA MET A 38 14.84 0.21 6.26
C MET A 38 14.34 1.64 6.40
N THR A 39 14.98 2.58 5.69
CA THR A 39 14.53 3.97 5.68
C THR A 39 13.36 4.18 4.74
N LEU A 40 12.46 5.10 5.07
CA LEU A 40 11.37 5.54 4.20
C LEU A 40 11.86 5.98 2.82
N SER A 41 13.01 6.64 2.74
CA SER A 41 13.62 7.06 1.48
C SER A 41 14.02 5.88 0.61
N SER A 42 14.63 4.84 1.20
CA SER A 42 14.97 3.60 0.49
C SER A 42 13.72 2.89 -0.02
N VAL A 43 12.68 2.81 0.81
CA VAL A 43 11.40 2.19 0.41
C VAL A 43 10.74 2.96 -0.73
N ASN A 44 10.62 4.29 -0.62
CA ASN A 44 10.05 5.13 -1.68
C ASN A 44 10.86 5.06 -2.98
N ARG A 45 12.20 4.98 -2.89
CA ARG A 45 13.07 4.76 -4.06
C ARG A 45 12.77 3.42 -4.73
N ASN A 46 12.63 2.34 -3.96
CA ASN A 46 12.30 1.02 -4.51
C ASN A 46 10.91 1.00 -5.15
N ILE A 47 9.92 1.66 -4.54
CA ILE A 47 8.58 1.83 -5.14
C ILE A 47 8.69 2.56 -6.48
N LYS A 48 9.43 3.67 -6.53
CA LYS A 48 9.65 4.42 -7.77
C LYS A 48 10.26 3.56 -8.87
N LEU A 49 11.31 2.81 -8.56
CA LEU A 49 11.96 1.90 -9.52
C LEU A 49 11.00 0.81 -10.01
N ALA A 50 10.19 0.22 -9.11
CA ALA A 50 9.19 -0.76 -9.50
C ALA A 50 8.15 -0.16 -10.46
N VAL A 51 7.65 1.04 -10.16
CA VAL A 51 6.70 1.78 -11.01
C VAL A 51 7.29 2.11 -12.39
N GLU A 52 8.56 2.50 -12.45
CA GLU A 52 9.27 2.80 -13.71
C GLU A 52 9.55 1.54 -14.55
N SER A 53 9.65 0.37 -13.90
CA SER A 53 9.84 -0.91 -14.59
C SER A 53 8.56 -1.43 -15.28
N ILE A 54 7.39 -0.95 -14.87
CA ILE A 54 6.10 -1.36 -15.42
C ILE A 54 5.76 -0.49 -16.64
N LYS A 55 5.91 -1.09 -17.82
CA LYS A 55 5.64 -0.46 -19.12
C LYS A 55 4.59 -1.27 -19.89
N ASP A 56 3.83 -0.59 -20.75
CA ASP A 56 2.95 -1.27 -21.68
C ASP A 56 3.74 -1.94 -22.83
N LYS A 57 3.01 -2.61 -23.72
CA LYS A 57 3.56 -3.30 -24.89
C LYS A 57 4.37 -2.38 -25.83
N ASP A 58 4.10 -1.08 -25.80
CA ASP A 58 4.74 -0.06 -26.64
C ASP A 58 5.90 0.64 -25.89
N GLY A 59 6.23 0.16 -24.68
CA GLY A 59 7.31 0.69 -23.85
C GLY A 59 6.94 1.98 -23.11
N LYS A 60 5.67 2.40 -23.12
CA LYS A 60 5.20 3.59 -22.43
C LYS A 60 4.90 3.28 -20.97
N GLN A 61 5.18 4.26 -20.12
CA GLN A 61 4.91 4.13 -18.70
C GLN A 61 3.40 4.07 -18.42
N ILE A 62 2.97 3.01 -17.74
CA ILE A 62 1.56 2.79 -17.40
C ILE A 62 1.13 3.71 -16.24
N ILE A 63 1.99 3.82 -15.23
CA ILE A 63 1.72 4.61 -14.03
C ILE A 63 2.55 5.89 -14.10
N THR A 64 1.91 7.00 -14.44
CA THR A 64 2.54 8.32 -14.57
C THR A 64 2.54 9.14 -13.28
N LYS A 65 1.75 8.71 -12.28
CA LYS A 65 1.65 9.39 -10.99
C LYS A 65 2.87 9.07 -10.13
N HIS A 66 3.30 10.05 -9.33
CA HIS A 66 4.32 9.82 -8.31
C HIS A 66 3.76 8.94 -7.18
N VAL A 67 4.29 7.71 -7.04
CA VAL A 67 3.84 6.74 -6.05
C VAL A 67 4.81 6.71 -4.86
N THR A 68 4.25 6.81 -3.67
CA THR A 68 4.97 6.71 -2.40
C THR A 68 4.29 5.71 -1.46
N THR A 69 4.92 5.44 -0.32
CA THR A 69 4.29 4.73 0.81
C THR A 69 2.95 5.33 1.24
N HIS A 70 2.81 6.66 1.24
CA HIS A 70 1.52 7.30 1.50
C HIS A 70 0.51 6.93 0.41
N THR A 71 0.87 7.03 -0.87
CA THR A 71 -0.01 6.68 -1.98
C THR A 71 -0.59 5.26 -1.83
N LEU A 72 0.23 4.30 -1.41
CA LEU A 72 -0.23 2.93 -1.14
C LEU A 72 -1.25 2.86 0.01
N ARG A 73 -1.05 3.65 1.09
CA ARG A 73 -2.03 3.79 2.18
C ARG A 73 -3.34 4.38 1.68
N HIS A 74 -3.28 5.43 0.85
CA HIS A 74 -4.48 6.01 0.24
C HIS A 74 -5.23 4.99 -0.62
N SER A 75 -4.52 4.24 -1.49
CA SER A 75 -5.11 3.19 -2.32
C SER A 75 -5.78 2.10 -1.48
N HIS A 76 -5.17 1.69 -0.37
CA HIS A 76 -5.77 0.73 0.57
C HIS A 76 -7.07 1.26 1.19
N ILE A 77 -7.09 2.53 1.60
CA ILE A 77 -8.31 3.19 2.12
C ILE A 77 -9.38 3.25 1.03
N SER A 78 -9.04 3.73 -0.18
CA SER A 78 -9.97 3.79 -1.32
C SER A 78 -10.59 2.42 -1.63
N LEU A 79 -9.78 1.36 -1.64
CA LEU A 79 -10.26 0.01 -1.86
C LEU A 79 -11.25 -0.44 -0.78
N LEU A 80 -10.94 -0.22 0.51
CA LEU A 80 -11.85 -0.57 1.60
C LEU A 80 -13.16 0.22 1.53
N SER A 81 -13.11 1.50 1.16
CA SER A 81 -14.30 2.33 0.94
C SER A 81 -15.16 1.79 -0.20
N GLN A 82 -14.56 1.41 -1.34
CA GLN A 82 -15.27 0.82 -2.47
C GLN A 82 -15.93 -0.52 -2.12
N LEU A 83 -15.32 -1.27 -1.20
CA LEU A 83 -15.88 -2.51 -0.66
C LEU A 83 -16.98 -2.28 0.40
N GLY A 84 -17.36 -1.04 0.67
CA GLY A 84 -18.41 -0.70 1.63
C GLY A 84 -18.03 -0.90 3.09
N VAL A 85 -16.73 -1.01 3.40
CA VAL A 85 -16.26 -1.13 4.79
C VAL A 85 -16.57 0.17 5.53
N SER A 86 -17.13 0.08 6.74
CA SER A 86 -17.46 1.26 7.53
C SER A 86 -16.22 2.12 7.82
N LEU A 87 -16.39 3.45 7.82
CA LEU A 87 -15.30 4.40 8.13
C LEU A 87 -14.61 4.06 9.46
N LYS A 88 -15.38 3.70 10.49
CA LYS A 88 -14.84 3.31 11.80
C LYS A 88 -13.88 2.12 11.69
N ALA A 89 -14.28 1.06 10.99
CA ALA A 89 -13.43 -0.12 10.81
C ALA A 89 -12.19 0.19 9.95
N ILE A 90 -12.31 1.06 8.95
CA ILE A 90 -11.16 1.53 8.16
C ILE A 90 -10.17 2.26 9.08
N MET A 91 -10.65 3.20 9.90
CA MET A 91 -9.80 3.99 10.81
C MET A 91 -9.12 3.13 11.87
N GLU A 92 -9.80 2.14 12.44
CA GLU A 92 -9.20 1.16 13.36
C GLU A 92 -8.09 0.36 12.67
N ARG A 93 -8.27 0.00 11.39
CA ARG A 93 -7.29 -0.78 10.62
C ARG A 93 -6.06 0.03 10.21
N VAL A 94 -6.23 1.27 9.75
CA VAL A 94 -5.12 2.10 9.26
C VAL A 94 -4.48 2.94 10.37
N GLY A 95 -5.14 3.09 11.51
CA GLY A 95 -4.73 3.95 12.62
C GLY A 95 -5.13 5.42 12.42
N HIS A 96 -5.12 6.17 13.53
CA HIS A 96 -5.68 7.51 13.63
C HIS A 96 -4.74 8.66 13.21
N THR A 97 -3.50 8.34 12.81
CA THR A 97 -2.46 9.34 12.56
C THR A 97 -2.84 10.36 11.48
N ASP A 98 -3.70 9.97 10.53
CA ASP A 98 -4.19 10.87 9.48
C ASP A 98 -5.68 10.64 9.18
N HIS A 99 -6.52 11.00 10.16
CA HIS A 99 -7.98 10.87 10.06
C HIS A 99 -8.58 11.79 8.98
N LYS A 100 -8.02 12.99 8.77
CA LYS A 100 -8.54 13.96 7.79
C LYS A 100 -8.46 13.41 6.37
N THR A 101 -7.29 12.89 6.01
CA THR A 101 -7.08 12.23 4.72
C THR A 101 -7.99 11.02 4.56
N THR A 102 -8.12 10.18 5.60
CA THR A 102 -8.98 8.99 5.55
C THR A 102 -10.43 9.37 5.29
N LEU A 103 -10.94 10.39 5.99
CA LEU A 103 -12.29 10.92 5.81
C LEU A 103 -12.49 11.48 4.40
N GLN A 104 -11.54 12.30 3.91
CA GLN A 104 -11.62 12.88 2.56
C GLN A 104 -11.71 11.80 1.47
N ILE A 105 -10.88 10.76 1.54
CA ILE A 105 -10.93 9.65 0.59
C ILE A 105 -12.25 8.91 0.70
N TYR A 106 -12.69 8.61 1.93
CA TYR A 106 -13.94 7.88 2.16
C TYR A 106 -15.12 8.63 1.55
N SER A 107 -15.30 9.91 1.90
CA SER A 107 -16.38 10.75 1.38
C SER A 107 -16.38 10.84 -0.14
N HIS A 108 -15.21 11.00 -0.76
CA HIS A 108 -15.11 11.07 -2.21
C HIS A 108 -15.52 9.76 -2.90
N VAL A 109 -15.08 8.62 -2.34
CA VAL A 109 -15.42 7.31 -2.90
C VAL A 109 -16.90 6.99 -2.72
N THR A 110 -17.48 7.27 -1.55
CA THR A 110 -18.91 7.03 -1.30
C THR A 110 -19.79 7.89 -2.20
N GLU A 111 -19.44 9.18 -2.40
CA GLU A 111 -20.18 10.05 -3.31
C GLU A 111 -20.18 9.50 -4.76
N GLN A 112 -19.06 8.94 -5.21
CA GLN A 112 -18.98 8.31 -6.52
C GLN A 112 -19.83 7.03 -6.60
N MET A 113 -19.84 6.21 -5.55
CA MET A 113 -20.68 5.01 -5.47
C MET A 113 -22.18 5.36 -5.52
N ASP A 114 -22.59 6.43 -4.84
CA ASP A 114 -23.98 6.90 -4.85
C ASP A 114 -24.40 7.37 -6.24
N LYS A 115 -23.54 8.14 -6.93
CA LYS A 115 -23.79 8.57 -8.33
C LYS A 115 -23.89 7.38 -9.28
N ASP A 116 -22.99 6.42 -9.17
CA ASP A 116 -23.00 5.19 -9.97
C ASP A 116 -24.27 4.36 -9.70
N MET A 117 -24.71 4.27 -8.45
CA MET A 117 -25.96 3.59 -8.07
C MET A 117 -27.18 4.27 -8.72
N MET A 118 -27.28 5.59 -8.63
CA MET A 118 -28.39 6.34 -9.22
C MET A 118 -28.43 6.16 -10.75
N SER A 119 -27.27 6.26 -11.41
CA SER A 119 -27.19 6.03 -12.87
C SER A 119 -27.64 4.61 -13.27
N LYS A 120 -27.26 3.59 -12.48
CA LYS A 120 -27.71 2.21 -12.72
C LYS A 120 -29.21 2.03 -12.51
N LEU A 121 -29.80 2.68 -11.51
CA LEU A 121 -31.24 2.65 -11.28
C LEU A 121 -32.02 3.31 -12.43
N GLU A 122 -31.56 4.46 -12.92
CA GLU A 122 -32.17 5.13 -14.08
C GLU A 122 -32.12 4.27 -15.36
N ALA A 123 -31.06 3.48 -15.54
CA ALA A 123 -30.91 2.58 -16.68
C ALA A 123 -31.83 1.35 -16.62
N VAL A 124 -32.20 0.89 -15.42
CA VAL A 124 -33.14 -0.25 -15.24
C VAL A 124 -34.60 0.19 -15.36
N GLY A 125 -34.89 1.48 -15.11
CA GLY A 125 -36.23 2.05 -15.23
C GLY A 125 -36.67 2.44 -16.65
N ARG A 126 -35.83 2.21 -17.67
CA ARG A 126 -36.14 2.40 -19.10
C ARG A 126 -36.29 1.05 -19.80
#